data_AF-A0A0Q5CQ57-F1
#
_entry.id   AF-A0A0Q5CQ57-F1
#
_cell.length_a   1.000
_cell.length_b   1.000
_cell.length_c   1.000
_cell.angle_alpha   90.00
_cell.angle_beta   90.00
_cell.angle_gamma   90.00
#
_symmetry.space_group_name_H-M   'P 1'
#
loop_
_entity.id
_entity.type
_entity.pdbx_description
1 polymer ?
#
loop_
_entity_poly.entity_id
_entity_poly.type
_entity_poly.pdbx_seq_one_letter_code
_entity_poly.pdbx_strand_id
1 'polypeptide(L)'
;MGKHASQTTGRTGQCLICGRTFAVSKLHKAGTLRPHLFEMIAEEVKTCSADSLICDEDLARFRRRYVEALLEEERGEITELDARVLDSFEKGTLTVQAGAPAAIDQAETFGERVADRVAAFGGSWTFILSFLAVLVLWMALNVVGLSTDPFDPYPFILLNLVLSSLAALQAPVIMMSQRRQEDKDRLRSENDYMVNLRAELEIRQLHEKIDHQMAKQWERLAELQQIQIELLEKR
;
A
#
# COMPACT_ATOMS: atom_id res chain seq x y z
N MET A 1 -60.41 -15.09 -2.91
CA MET A 1 -59.18 -14.43 -3.41
C MET A 1 -58.02 -14.85 -2.51
N GLY A 2 -57.30 -15.89 -2.92
CA GLY A 2 -56.10 -16.36 -2.23
C GLY A 2 -54.90 -15.49 -2.59
N LYS A 3 -54.20 -14.99 -1.58
CA LYS A 3 -52.86 -14.40 -1.76
C LYS A 3 -51.85 -15.45 -1.35
N HIS A 4 -51.17 -16.00 -2.35
CA HIS A 4 -49.99 -16.83 -2.20
C HIS A 4 -48.90 -16.03 -1.47
N ALA A 5 -48.57 -16.43 -0.25
CA ALA A 5 -47.33 -16.03 0.40
C ALA A 5 -46.20 -16.91 -0.16
N SER A 6 -45.42 -16.35 -1.09
CA SER A 6 -44.20 -16.99 -1.58
C SER A 6 -43.19 -17.13 -0.43
N GLN A 7 -43.07 -18.35 0.09
CA GLN A 7 -42.00 -18.75 0.97
C GLN A 7 -40.71 -18.87 0.15
N THR A 8 -39.83 -17.89 0.23
CA THR A 8 -38.46 -18.04 -0.25
C THR A 8 -37.66 -18.78 0.83
N THR A 9 -37.69 -20.11 0.78
CA THR A 9 -36.82 -20.98 1.60
C THR A 9 -35.36 -20.75 1.21
N GLY A 10 -34.66 -19.83 1.87
CA GLY A 10 -33.23 -19.63 1.70
C GLY A 10 -32.47 -20.87 2.21
N ARG A 11 -31.69 -21.52 1.33
CA ARG A 11 -30.82 -22.63 1.75
C ARG A 11 -29.78 -22.08 2.74
N THR A 12 -29.74 -22.66 3.93
CA THR A 12 -28.74 -22.40 4.98
C THR A 12 -27.78 -23.58 5.09
N GLY A 13 -26.52 -23.32 5.37
CA GLY A 13 -25.51 -24.35 5.63
C GLY A 13 -24.85 -24.14 6.99
N GLN A 14 -24.18 -25.18 7.49
CA GLN A 14 -23.45 -25.12 8.76
C GLN A 14 -21.95 -25.03 8.49
N CYS A 15 -21.26 -24.11 9.16
CA CYS A 15 -19.81 -24.03 9.09
C CYS A 15 -19.16 -25.18 9.86
N LEU A 16 -18.17 -25.84 9.25
CA LEU A 16 -17.42 -26.94 9.87
C LEU A 16 -16.63 -26.49 11.12
N ILE A 17 -16.19 -25.23 11.15
CA ILE A 17 -15.22 -24.72 12.12
C ILE A 17 -15.92 -24.18 13.36
N CYS A 18 -16.76 -23.15 13.21
CA CYS A 18 -17.52 -22.59 14.33
C CYS A 18 -18.84 -23.33 14.65
N GLY A 19 -19.29 -24.25 13.80
CA GLY A 19 -20.54 -24.99 13.99
C GLY A 19 -21.82 -24.15 13.84
N ARG A 20 -21.72 -22.86 13.50
CA ARG A 20 -22.87 -21.96 13.33
C ARG A 20 -23.50 -22.10 11.95
N THR A 21 -24.79 -21.78 11.85
CA THR A 21 -25.54 -21.78 10.59
C THR A 21 -25.51 -20.41 9.93
N PHE A 22 -25.24 -20.40 8.63
CA PHE A 22 -25.18 -19.19 7.81
C PHE A 22 -25.99 -19.37 6.53
N ALA A 23 -26.34 -18.25 5.89
CA ALA A 23 -26.84 -18.27 4.53
C ALA A 23 -25.76 -18.83 3.59
N VAL A 24 -26.15 -19.62 2.59
CA VAL A 24 -25.20 -20.24 1.64
C VAL A 24 -24.31 -19.20 0.92
N SER A 25 -24.77 -17.95 0.79
CA SER A 25 -23.96 -16.86 0.21
C SER A 25 -22.71 -16.48 1.03
N LYS A 26 -22.69 -16.79 2.32
CA LYS A 26 -21.57 -16.52 3.25
C LYS A 26 -20.75 -17.76 3.58
N LEU A 27 -20.93 -18.83 2.80
CA LEU A 27 -20.28 -20.11 3.00
C LEU A 27 -19.46 -20.46 1.76
N HIS A 28 -18.20 -20.80 2.00
CA HIS A 28 -17.26 -21.25 0.99
C HIS A 28 -17.04 -22.75 1.11
N LYS A 29 -17.03 -23.46 -0.02
CA LYS A 29 -16.65 -24.86 -0.07
C LYS A 29 -15.14 -25.01 0.11
N ALA A 30 -14.71 -25.92 0.97
CA ALA A 30 -13.30 -26.16 1.24
C ALA A 30 -12.51 -26.54 -0.04
N GLY A 31 -13.11 -27.31 -0.95
CA GLY A 31 -12.47 -27.68 -2.23
C GLY A 31 -12.30 -26.53 -3.23
N THR A 32 -12.86 -25.35 -2.97
CA THR A 32 -12.62 -24.13 -3.76
C THR A 32 -11.52 -23.24 -3.19
N LEU A 33 -10.98 -23.61 -2.01
CA LEU A 33 -9.88 -22.90 -1.37
C LEU A 33 -8.55 -23.20 -2.06
N ARG A 34 -7.53 -22.39 -1.74
CA ARG A 34 -6.17 -22.62 -2.22
C ARG A 34 -5.63 -23.94 -1.64
N PRO A 35 -4.81 -24.71 -2.37
CA PRO A 35 -4.31 -26.02 -1.93
C PRO A 35 -3.64 -25.97 -0.54
N HIS A 36 -2.67 -25.09 -0.33
CA HIS A 36 -1.99 -24.99 0.96
C HIS A 36 -2.89 -24.49 2.10
N LEU A 37 -3.81 -23.57 1.82
CA LEU A 37 -4.79 -23.13 2.81
C LEU A 37 -5.72 -24.29 3.19
N PHE A 38 -6.10 -25.14 2.22
CA PHE A 38 -6.89 -26.33 2.47
C PHE A 38 -6.12 -27.36 3.28
N GLU A 39 -4.85 -27.61 2.96
CA GLU A 39 -3.95 -28.50 3.72
C GLU A 39 -3.82 -28.04 5.18
N MET A 40 -3.53 -26.76 5.41
CA MET A 40 -3.45 -26.18 6.77
C MET A 40 -4.75 -26.38 7.56
N ILE A 41 -5.91 -26.15 6.93
CA ILE A 41 -7.21 -26.36 7.58
C ILE A 41 -7.46 -27.86 7.83
N ALA A 42 -7.04 -28.74 6.91
CA ALA A 42 -7.23 -30.18 7.03
C ALA A 42 -6.34 -30.81 8.11
N GLU A 43 -5.13 -30.30 8.31
CA GLU A 43 -4.23 -30.71 9.39
C GLU A 43 -4.82 -30.35 10.76
N GLU A 44 -5.40 -29.15 10.89
CA GLU A 44 -5.98 -28.67 12.15
C GLU A 44 -7.37 -29.30 12.41
N VAL A 45 -8.17 -29.50 11.35
CA VAL A 45 -9.54 -30.03 11.42
C VAL A 45 -9.62 -31.36 10.67
N LYS A 46 -9.39 -32.47 11.39
CA LYS A 46 -9.36 -33.85 10.86
C LYS A 46 -10.62 -34.32 10.11
N THR A 47 -11.74 -33.60 10.22
CA THR A 47 -13.01 -33.89 9.52
C THR A 47 -13.21 -33.05 8.26
N CYS A 48 -12.19 -32.29 7.83
CA CYS A 48 -12.28 -31.46 6.64
C CYS A 48 -12.30 -32.30 5.36
N SER A 49 -13.32 -32.08 4.52
CA SER A 49 -13.48 -32.70 3.21
C SER A 49 -13.73 -31.63 2.15
N ALA A 50 -13.58 -31.95 0.86
CA ALA A 50 -13.74 -30.98 -0.22
C ALA A 50 -15.13 -30.31 -0.27
N ASP A 51 -16.17 -30.98 0.25
CA ASP A 51 -17.55 -30.45 0.31
C ASP A 51 -17.89 -29.74 1.63
N SER A 52 -16.96 -29.70 2.60
CA SER A 52 -17.16 -28.99 3.85
C SER A 52 -17.34 -27.49 3.62
N LEU A 53 -18.27 -26.87 4.36
CA LEU A 53 -18.59 -25.45 4.26
C LEU A 53 -17.90 -24.67 5.36
N ILE A 54 -17.32 -23.51 5.02
CA ILE A 54 -16.59 -22.63 5.94
C ILE A 54 -17.15 -21.21 5.80
N CYS A 55 -17.44 -20.54 6.91
CA CYS A 55 -17.96 -19.17 6.88
C CYS A 55 -16.87 -18.14 6.59
N ASP A 56 -17.27 -16.94 6.14
CA ASP A 56 -16.36 -15.84 5.82
C ASP A 56 -15.43 -15.47 6.98
N GLU A 57 -15.96 -15.44 8.21
CA GLU A 57 -15.21 -15.07 9.43
C GLU A 57 -14.10 -16.08 9.76
N ASP A 58 -14.43 -17.38 9.81
CA ASP A 58 -13.42 -18.41 10.07
C ASP A 58 -12.43 -18.51 8.90
N LEU A 59 -12.89 -18.36 7.66
CA LEU A 59 -12.00 -18.38 6.50
C LEU A 59 -11.02 -17.19 6.50
N ALA A 60 -11.48 -16.01 6.89
CA ALA A 60 -10.63 -14.84 7.08
C ALA A 60 -9.54 -15.09 8.14
N ARG A 61 -9.91 -15.70 9.27
CA ARG A 61 -8.95 -16.08 10.33
C ARG A 61 -7.87 -17.04 9.83
N PHE A 62 -8.26 -18.08 9.08
CA PHE A 62 -7.29 -19.03 8.52
C PHE A 62 -6.41 -18.40 7.43
N ARG A 63 -6.97 -17.52 6.59
CA ARG A 63 -6.17 -16.77 5.61
C ARG A 63 -5.12 -15.88 6.28
N ARG A 64 -5.48 -15.19 7.36
CA ARG A 64 -4.53 -14.37 8.15
C ARG A 64 -3.39 -15.24 8.67
N ARG A 65 -3.71 -16.35 9.36
CA ARG A 65 -2.69 -17.28 9.89
C ARG A 65 -1.79 -17.87 8.81
N TYR A 66 -2.33 -18.19 7.63
CA TYR A 66 -1.53 -18.69 6.53
C TYR A 66 -0.52 -17.64 6.02
N VAL A 67 -0.96 -16.40 5.82
CA VAL A 67 -0.04 -15.33 5.40
C VAL A 67 0.96 -15.00 6.50
N GLU A 68 0.54 -15.02 7.77
CA GLU A 68 1.38 -14.80 8.95
C GLU A 68 2.53 -15.83 9.00
N ALA A 69 2.21 -17.12 8.89
CA ALA A 69 3.20 -18.19 8.86
C ALA A 69 4.17 -18.07 7.68
N LEU A 70 3.68 -17.70 6.50
CA LEU A 70 4.51 -17.49 5.31
C LEU A 70 5.51 -16.33 5.50
N LEU A 71 5.06 -15.23 6.11
CA LEU A 71 5.92 -14.07 6.37
C LEU A 71 6.95 -14.36 7.45
N GLU A 72 6.58 -15.09 8.51
CA GLU A 72 7.51 -15.55 9.55
C GLU A 72 8.60 -16.47 8.98
N GLU A 73 8.24 -17.40 8.09
CA GLU A 73 9.20 -18.31 7.46
C GLU A 73 10.27 -17.56 6.66
N GLU A 74 9.89 -16.50 5.94
CA GLU A 74 10.82 -15.76 5.08
C GLU A 74 11.61 -14.68 5.79
N ARG A 75 10.99 -14.00 6.76
CA ARG A 75 11.54 -12.78 7.36
C ARG A 75 11.89 -12.95 8.83
N GLY A 76 11.52 -14.06 9.45
CA GLY A 76 11.75 -14.36 10.87
C GLY A 76 10.81 -13.63 11.82
N GLU A 77 10.65 -12.30 11.66
CA GLU A 77 9.78 -11.47 12.51
C GLU A 77 8.76 -10.69 11.67
N ILE A 78 7.53 -10.60 12.20
CA ILE A 78 6.45 -9.82 11.59
C ILE A 78 6.58 -8.36 12.04
N THR A 79 6.69 -7.45 11.07
CA THR A 79 6.74 -6.01 11.35
C THR A 79 5.35 -5.40 11.55
N GLU A 80 5.27 -4.19 12.11
CA GLU A 80 3.98 -3.47 12.25
C GLU A 80 3.30 -3.19 10.89
N LEU A 81 4.09 -3.05 9.82
CA LEU A 81 3.58 -2.86 8.46
C LEU A 81 2.97 -4.17 7.92
N ASP A 82 3.60 -5.31 8.20
CA ASP A 82 3.09 -6.62 7.81
C ASP A 82 1.76 -6.91 8.55
N ALA A 83 1.70 -6.60 9.84
CA ALA A 83 0.47 -6.71 10.64
C ALA A 83 -0.68 -5.84 10.08
N ARG A 84 -0.38 -4.63 9.59
CA ARG A 84 -1.37 -3.77 8.90
C ARG A 84 -1.88 -4.40 7.60
N VAL A 85 -1.01 -5.02 6.81
CA VAL A 85 -1.42 -5.74 5.60
C VAL A 85 -2.28 -6.96 5.96
N LEU A 86 -1.91 -7.71 7.00
CA LEU A 86 -2.67 -8.86 7.52
C LEU A 86 -4.09 -8.50 7.97
N ASP A 87 -4.28 -7.39 8.68
CA ASP A 87 -5.61 -6.89 9.10
C ASP A 87 -6.51 -6.57 7.88
N SER A 88 -5.92 -6.10 6.77
CA SER A 88 -6.67 -5.82 5.54
C SER A 88 -7.24 -7.08 4.87
N PHE A 89 -6.61 -8.25 5.09
CA PHE A 89 -7.11 -9.53 4.60
C PHE A 89 -8.32 -10.04 5.37
N GLU A 90 -8.43 -9.74 6.68
CA GLU A 90 -9.60 -10.15 7.48
C GLU A 90 -10.87 -9.42 7.06
N LYS A 91 -10.74 -8.15 6.64
CA LYS A 91 -11.87 -7.30 6.26
C LYS A 91 -12.43 -7.59 4.86
N GLY A 92 -11.85 -8.55 4.12
CA GLY A 92 -12.35 -8.97 2.81
C GLY A 92 -12.17 -7.93 1.71
N THR A 93 -11.35 -6.90 1.94
CA THR A 93 -11.12 -5.82 0.98
C THR A 93 -10.16 -6.30 -0.11
N LEU A 94 -10.71 -6.93 -1.16
CA LEU A 94 -9.95 -7.52 -2.27
C LEU A 94 -9.46 -6.48 -3.31
N THR A 95 -9.76 -5.19 -3.13
CA THR A 95 -9.39 -4.14 -4.09
C THR A 95 -8.13 -3.41 -3.65
N VAL A 96 -7.12 -3.42 -4.54
CA VAL A 96 -5.85 -2.66 -4.49
C VAL A 96 -6.05 -1.17 -4.11
N GLN A 97 -7.24 -0.62 -4.36
CA GLN A 97 -7.54 0.80 -4.18
C GLN A 97 -7.92 1.23 -2.76
N ALA A 98 -8.27 0.31 -1.87
CA ALA A 98 -8.82 0.69 -0.56
C ALA A 98 -7.75 0.95 0.52
N GLY A 99 -6.48 0.69 0.21
CA GLY A 99 -5.36 0.78 1.14
C GLY A 99 -4.52 2.05 1.05
N ALA A 100 -4.81 2.98 0.12
CA ALA A 100 -4.24 4.31 0.21
C ALA A 100 -5.08 5.09 1.23
N PRO A 101 -4.64 5.27 2.49
CA PRO A 101 -5.36 6.15 3.36
C PRO A 101 -5.41 7.51 2.68
N ALA A 102 -6.57 8.15 2.71
CA ALA A 102 -6.76 9.57 2.43
C ALA A 102 -5.95 10.49 3.40
N ALA A 103 -4.87 9.98 4.00
CA ALA A 103 -3.99 10.65 4.94
C ALA A 103 -3.04 11.64 4.26
N ILE A 104 -2.89 11.61 2.93
CA ILE A 104 -2.16 12.67 2.22
C ILE A 104 -2.96 13.98 2.20
N ASP A 105 -4.30 13.90 2.33
CA ASP A 105 -5.20 15.07 2.36
C ASP A 105 -5.54 15.52 3.80
N GLN A 106 -4.57 15.49 4.71
CA GLN A 106 -4.72 16.29 5.93
C GLN A 106 -4.78 17.77 5.53
N ALA A 107 -5.84 18.46 5.94
CA ALA A 107 -6.06 19.86 5.61
C ALA A 107 -4.89 20.71 6.13
N GLU A 108 -3.97 21.06 5.23
CA GLU A 108 -2.78 21.82 5.55
C GLU A 108 -3.15 23.14 6.24
N THR A 109 -2.51 23.45 7.37
CA THR A 109 -2.74 24.72 8.07
C THR A 109 -2.27 25.92 7.22
N PHE A 110 -2.78 27.13 7.48
CA PHE A 110 -2.40 28.31 6.71
C PHE A 110 -0.88 28.58 6.77
N GLY A 111 -0.26 28.40 7.95
CA GLY A 111 1.18 28.57 8.14
C GLY A 111 2.00 27.57 7.33
N GLU A 112 1.56 26.31 7.30
CA GLU A 112 2.21 25.26 6.48
C GLU A 112 2.15 25.56 4.98
N ARG A 113 1.00 26.04 4.47
CA ARG A 113 0.87 26.42 3.05
C ARG A 113 1.76 27.58 2.67
N VAL A 114 1.94 28.54 3.57
CA VAL A 114 2.83 29.69 3.36
C VAL A 114 4.28 29.25 3.39
N ALA A 115 4.68 28.42 4.36
CA ALA A 115 6.04 27.88 4.46
C ALA A 115 6.44 27.09 3.20
N ASP A 116 5.56 26.20 2.70
CA ASP A 116 5.83 25.42 1.49
C ASP A 116 5.97 26.29 0.25
N ARG A 117 5.14 27.33 0.10
CA ARG A 117 5.29 28.30 -0.99
C ARG A 117 6.58 29.10 -0.89
N VAL A 118 6.94 29.55 0.31
CA VAL A 118 8.19 30.30 0.54
C VAL A 118 9.40 29.42 0.26
N ALA A 119 9.40 28.16 0.69
CA ALA A 119 10.46 27.20 0.41
C ALA A 119 10.56 26.89 -1.10
N ALA A 120 9.43 26.66 -1.78
CA ALA A 120 9.40 26.40 -3.21
C ALA A 120 9.87 27.62 -4.04
N PHE A 121 9.49 28.83 -3.63
CA PHE A 121 9.95 30.06 -4.27
C PHE A 121 11.44 30.34 -4.01
N GLY A 122 11.88 30.18 -2.76
CA GLY A 122 13.27 30.35 -2.35
C GLY A 122 14.23 29.35 -2.98
N GLY A 123 13.75 28.16 -3.35
CA GLY A 123 14.53 27.12 -4.04
C GLY A 123 14.61 27.27 -5.57
N SER A 124 13.96 28.27 -6.17
CA SER A 124 13.97 28.44 -7.63
C SER A 124 15.26 29.10 -8.14
N TRP A 125 15.81 28.57 -9.23
CA TRP A 125 16.91 29.19 -9.98
C TRP A 125 16.61 30.62 -10.43
N THR A 126 15.35 30.93 -10.76
CA THR A 126 14.95 32.29 -11.17
C THR A 126 15.01 33.26 -10.00
N PHE A 127 14.67 32.82 -8.78
CA PHE A 127 14.74 33.63 -7.58
C PHE A 127 16.21 33.96 -7.26
N ILE A 128 17.09 32.96 -7.25
CA ILE A 128 18.52 33.11 -6.98
C ILE A 128 19.15 34.15 -7.92
N LEU A 129 18.90 34.05 -9.23
CA LEU A 129 19.45 34.98 -10.23
C LEU A 129 18.87 36.40 -10.08
N SER A 130 17.57 36.54 -9.84
CA SER A 130 16.94 37.85 -9.62
C SER A 130 17.45 38.52 -8.35
N PHE A 131 17.64 37.76 -7.27
CA PHE A 131 18.16 38.23 -6.00
C PHE A 131 19.60 38.73 -6.15
N LEU A 132 20.44 37.96 -6.85
CA LEU A 132 21.81 38.37 -7.18
C LEU A 132 21.83 39.67 -7.99
N ALA A 133 20.95 39.80 -8.99
CA ALA A 133 20.86 41.01 -9.80
C ALA A 133 20.47 42.25 -8.97
N VAL A 134 19.53 42.10 -8.03
CA VAL A 134 19.14 43.18 -7.11
C VAL A 134 20.30 43.59 -6.20
N LEU A 135 21.08 42.63 -5.67
CA LEU A 135 22.26 42.93 -4.86
C LEU A 135 23.31 43.71 -5.65
N VAL A 136 23.62 43.26 -6.87
CA VAL A 136 24.57 43.96 -7.75
C VAL A 136 24.08 45.36 -8.09
N LEU A 137 22.79 45.52 -8.39
CA LEU A 137 22.17 46.82 -8.68
C LEU A 137 22.25 47.75 -7.47
N TRP A 138 21.94 47.25 -6.26
CA TRP A 138 22.04 48.02 -5.02
C TRP A 138 23.47 48.51 -4.76
N MET A 139 24.45 47.64 -4.91
CA MET A 139 25.87 48.00 -4.78
C MET A 139 26.27 49.04 -5.84
N ALA A 140 25.89 48.84 -7.10
CA ALA A 140 26.20 49.78 -8.19
C ALA A 140 25.59 51.16 -7.95
N LEU A 141 24.33 51.24 -7.50
CA LEU A 141 23.66 52.51 -7.18
C LEU A 141 24.36 53.26 -6.02
N ASN A 142 24.77 52.55 -4.97
CA ASN A 142 25.45 53.18 -3.83
C ASN A 142 26.91 53.58 -4.14
N VAL A 143 27.58 52.88 -5.06
CA VAL A 143 28.95 53.20 -5.49
C VAL A 143 28.99 54.34 -6.52
N VAL A 144 28.07 54.35 -7.49
CA VAL A 144 28.08 55.29 -8.63
C VAL A 144 27.19 56.52 -8.40
N GLY A 145 26.08 56.37 -7.67
CA GLY A 145 24.98 57.34 -7.68
C GLY A 145 25.08 58.48 -6.65
N LEU A 146 25.78 58.32 -5.53
CA LEU A 146 25.77 59.28 -4.42
C LEU A 146 27.21 59.78 -4.12
N SER A 147 27.77 60.61 -5.00
CA SER A 147 29.05 61.31 -4.74
C SER A 147 28.95 62.42 -3.68
N THR A 148 27.79 62.65 -3.06
CA THR A 148 27.56 63.74 -2.10
C THR A 148 27.11 63.26 -0.72
N ASP A 149 26.38 62.13 -0.60
CA ASP A 149 26.07 61.49 0.69
C ASP A 149 25.52 60.05 0.47
N PRO A 150 26.34 58.98 0.52
CA PRO A 150 25.90 57.60 0.27
C PRO A 150 24.92 57.08 1.33
N PHE A 151 23.83 56.44 0.91
CA PHE A 151 22.85 55.85 1.83
C PHE A 151 23.40 54.60 2.55
N ASP A 152 24.17 53.77 1.85
CA ASP A 152 24.88 52.61 2.41
C ASP A 152 26.33 52.58 1.89
N PRO A 153 27.25 53.37 2.49
CA PRO A 153 28.64 53.42 2.05
C PRO A 153 29.35 52.08 2.29
N TYR A 154 30.36 51.79 1.47
CA TYR A 154 31.24 50.63 1.66
C TYR A 154 31.77 50.64 3.11
N PRO A 155 31.54 49.60 3.94
CA PRO A 155 31.34 48.18 3.62
C PRO A 155 29.87 47.64 3.60
N PHE A 156 28.87 48.48 3.30
CA PHE A 156 27.44 48.11 3.16
C PHE A 156 26.82 47.49 4.43
N ILE A 157 26.76 48.26 5.52
CA ILE A 157 26.29 47.76 6.82
C ILE A 157 24.79 47.41 6.80
N LEU A 158 23.97 48.18 6.07
CA LEU A 158 22.52 47.99 6.00
C LEU A 158 22.20 46.74 5.18
N LEU A 159 22.85 46.57 4.03
CA LEU A 159 22.73 45.36 3.21
C LEU A 159 23.09 44.11 4.03
N ASN A 160 24.20 44.15 4.75
CA ASN A 160 24.64 43.04 5.60
C ASN A 160 23.64 42.71 6.72
N LEU A 161 23.04 43.72 7.35
CA LEU A 161 22.02 43.53 8.39
C LEU A 161 20.76 42.86 7.83
N VAL A 162 20.30 43.32 6.66
CA VAL A 162 19.13 42.76 5.98
C VAL A 162 19.39 41.32 5.54
N LEU A 163 20.54 41.05 4.91
CA LEU A 163 20.92 39.70 4.49
C LEU A 163 21.03 38.73 5.66
N SER A 164 21.65 39.16 6.77
CA SER A 164 21.78 38.33 7.98
C SER A 164 20.42 38.02 8.59
N SER A 165 19.52 39.01 8.63
CA SER A 165 18.16 38.84 9.14
C SER A 165 17.33 37.92 8.24
N LEU A 166 17.48 38.04 6.92
CA LEU A 166 16.81 37.19 5.94
C LEU A 166 17.29 35.73 6.05
N ALA A 167 18.60 35.51 6.15
CA ALA A 167 19.19 34.18 6.32
C ALA A 167 18.73 33.52 7.64
N ALA A 168 18.67 34.29 8.74
CA ALA A 168 18.20 33.81 10.03
C ALA A 168 16.74 33.32 9.99
N LEU A 169 15.87 34.01 9.23
CA LEU A 169 14.48 33.59 9.03
C LEU A 169 14.34 32.42 8.02
N GLN A 170 15.26 32.31 7.06
CA GLN A 170 15.23 31.24 6.05
C GLN A 170 15.50 29.87 6.66
N ALA A 171 16.47 29.72 7.57
CA ALA A 171 16.84 28.42 8.10
C ALA A 171 15.69 27.67 8.81
N PRO A 172 14.88 28.29 9.69
CA PRO A 172 13.70 27.64 10.28
C PRO A 172 12.62 27.31 9.25
N VAL A 173 12.38 28.18 8.27
CA VAL A 173 11.39 27.94 7.21
C VAL A 173 11.77 26.73 6.36
N ILE A 174 13.05 26.65 5.97
CA ILE A 174 13.59 25.49 5.25
C ILE A 174 13.46 24.23 6.11
N MET A 175 13.86 24.28 7.38
CA MET A 175 13.78 23.12 8.29
C MET A 175 12.34 22.64 8.51
N MET A 176 11.38 23.57 8.65
CA MET A 176 9.95 23.23 8.75
C MET A 176 9.45 22.54 7.48
N SER A 177 9.82 23.06 6.29
CA SER A 177 9.45 22.43 5.02
C SER A 177 10.10 21.07 4.82
N GLN A 178 11.35 20.88 5.25
CA GLN A 178 12.08 19.61 5.15
C GLN A 178 11.45 18.54 6.02
N ARG A 179 11.23 18.83 7.32
CA ARG A 179 10.56 17.90 8.25
C ARG A 179 9.22 17.43 7.70
N ARG A 180 8.48 18.34 7.04
CA ARG A 180 7.19 18.03 6.43
C ARG A 180 7.32 17.12 5.20
N GLN A 181 8.30 17.36 4.33
CA GLN A 181 8.56 16.49 3.20
C GLN A 181 9.02 15.10 3.66
N GLU A 182 9.88 15.02 4.69
CA GLU A 182 10.29 13.76 5.30
C GLU A 182 9.11 12.98 5.88
N ASP A 183 8.17 13.64 6.56
CA ASP A 183 6.95 12.99 7.05
C ASP A 183 6.07 12.47 5.90
N LYS A 184 5.91 13.26 4.82
CA LYS A 184 5.17 12.85 3.60
C LYS A 184 5.85 11.66 2.91
N ASP A 185 7.17 11.69 2.79
CA ASP A 185 7.96 10.65 2.13
C ASP A 185 8.01 9.37 2.97
N ARG A 186 8.05 9.46 4.31
CA ARG A 186 7.87 8.30 5.20
C ARG A 186 6.52 7.63 4.97
N LEU A 187 5.43 8.41 4.95
CA LEU A 187 4.09 7.87 4.72
C LEU A 187 3.94 7.24 3.32
N ARG A 188 4.55 7.85 2.29
CA ARG A 188 4.59 7.26 0.94
C ARG A 188 5.35 5.94 0.93
N SER A 189 6.53 5.90 1.56
CA SER A 189 7.34 4.68 1.65
C SER A 189 6.61 3.54 2.38
N GLU A 190 5.94 3.84 3.50
CA GLU A 190 5.10 2.86 4.21
C GLU A 190 3.97 2.32 3.31
N ASN A 191 3.32 3.19 2.55
CA ASN A 191 2.25 2.78 1.63
C ASN A 191 2.77 1.93 0.48
N ASP A 192 3.86 2.37 -0.18
CA ASP A 192 4.50 1.63 -1.27
C ASP A 192 4.94 0.24 -0.80
N TYR A 193 5.46 0.14 0.42
CA TYR A 193 5.79 -1.14 1.04
C TYR A 193 4.55 -2.05 1.16
N MET A 194 3.44 -1.53 1.73
CA MET A 194 2.22 -2.31 1.90
C MET A 194 1.63 -2.78 0.57
N VAL A 195 1.63 -1.90 -0.45
CA VAL A 195 1.16 -2.25 -1.81
C VAL A 195 2.04 -3.33 -2.44
N ASN A 196 3.36 -3.22 -2.30
CA ASN A 196 4.29 -4.20 -2.86
C ASN A 196 4.13 -5.56 -2.17
N LEU A 197 4.09 -5.59 -0.84
CA LEU A 197 3.87 -6.83 -0.08
C LEU A 197 2.56 -7.52 -0.48
N ARG A 198 1.50 -6.73 -0.67
CA ARG A 198 0.23 -7.26 -1.13
C ARG A 198 0.31 -7.84 -2.54
N ALA A 199 0.95 -7.12 -3.47
CA ALA A 199 1.14 -7.60 -4.83
C ALA A 199 1.94 -8.91 -4.86
N GLU A 200 2.96 -9.03 -4.02
CA GLU A 200 3.73 -10.26 -3.85
C GLU A 200 2.85 -11.43 -3.39
N LEU A 201 2.01 -11.25 -2.36
CA LEU A 201 1.09 -12.28 -1.88
C LEU A 201 0.03 -12.68 -2.92
N GLU A 202 -0.45 -11.72 -3.71
CA GLU A 202 -1.38 -11.97 -4.82
C GLU A 202 -0.70 -12.72 -5.98
N ILE A 203 0.56 -12.42 -6.30
CA ILE A 203 1.33 -13.15 -7.32
C ILE A 203 1.61 -14.59 -6.88
N ARG A 204 1.92 -14.82 -5.60
CA ARG A 204 2.09 -16.18 -5.06
C ARG A 204 0.78 -16.97 -5.14
N GLN A 205 -0.35 -16.34 -4.82
CA GLN A 205 -1.67 -16.94 -5.07
C GLN A 205 -1.87 -17.31 -6.54
N LEU A 206 -1.42 -16.41 -7.43
CA LEU A 206 -1.24 -16.59 -8.86
C LEU A 206 -0.67 -17.96 -9.18
N HIS A 207 0.58 -18.13 -8.74
CA HIS A 207 1.42 -19.28 -9.00
C HIS A 207 0.79 -20.57 -8.49
N GLU A 208 0.32 -20.63 -7.23
CA GLU A 208 -0.29 -21.85 -6.68
C GLU A 208 -1.47 -22.37 -7.52
N LYS A 209 -2.32 -21.46 -8.03
CA LYS A 209 -3.45 -21.85 -8.87
C LYS A 209 -2.99 -22.35 -10.24
N ILE A 210 -1.98 -21.70 -10.82
CA ILE A 210 -1.41 -22.09 -12.11
C ILE A 210 -0.78 -23.48 -11.97
N ASP A 211 0.03 -23.72 -10.94
CA ASP A 211 0.67 -25.01 -10.68
C ASP A 211 -0.36 -26.13 -10.48
N HIS A 212 -1.40 -25.87 -9.70
CA HIS A 212 -2.51 -26.82 -9.52
C HIS A 212 -3.22 -27.15 -10.83
N GLN A 213 -3.43 -26.15 -11.70
CA GLN A 213 -4.03 -26.37 -13.01
C GLN A 213 -3.08 -27.13 -13.95
N MET A 214 -1.79 -26.80 -13.96
CA MET A 214 -0.78 -27.48 -14.77
C MET A 214 -0.67 -28.95 -14.41
N ALA A 215 -0.66 -29.29 -13.12
CA ALA A 215 -0.64 -30.68 -12.65
C ALA A 215 -1.81 -31.49 -13.22
N LYS A 216 -3.04 -30.93 -13.21
CA LYS A 216 -4.22 -31.57 -13.82
C LYS A 216 -4.11 -31.71 -15.33
N GLN A 217 -3.49 -30.75 -16.02
CA GLN A 217 -3.27 -30.86 -17.47
C GLN A 217 -2.23 -31.94 -17.79
N TRP A 218 -1.17 -32.06 -16.99
CA TRP A 218 -0.15 -33.11 -17.14
C TRP A 218 -0.70 -34.51 -16.93
N GLU A 219 -1.56 -34.71 -15.93
CA GLU A 219 -2.24 -36.00 -15.70
C GLU A 219 -3.07 -36.42 -16.93
N ARG A 220 -3.86 -35.50 -17.48
CA ARG A 220 -4.65 -35.75 -18.71
C ARG A 220 -3.77 -36.05 -19.92
N LEU A 221 -2.64 -35.36 -20.07
CA LEU A 221 -1.69 -35.62 -21.16
C LEU A 221 -1.05 -37.01 -21.02
N ALA A 222 -0.71 -37.42 -19.80
CA ALA A 222 -0.17 -38.75 -19.52
C ALA A 222 -1.20 -39.86 -19.82
N GLU A 223 -2.46 -39.68 -19.42
CA GLU A 223 -3.56 -40.60 -19.76
C GLU A 223 -3.70 -40.78 -21.28
N LEU A 224 -3.69 -39.67 -22.03
CA LEU A 224 -3.78 -39.69 -23.49
C LEU A 224 -2.58 -40.40 -24.14
N GLN A 225 -1.37 -40.18 -23.64
CA GLN A 225 -0.18 -40.89 -24.12
C GLN A 225 -0.26 -42.39 -23.84
N GLN A 226 -0.75 -42.79 -22.67
CA GLN A 226 -0.87 -44.19 -22.30
C GLN A 226 -1.87 -44.93 -23.19
N ILE A 227 -3.00 -44.28 -23.53
CA ILE A 227 -3.97 -44.80 -24.51
C ILE A 227 -3.32 -44.96 -25.89
N GLN A 228 -2.49 -44.01 -26.33
CA GLN A 228 -1.78 -44.12 -27.61
C GLN A 228 -0.79 -45.29 -27.64
N ILE A 229 -0.06 -45.52 -26.55
CA ILE A 229 0.87 -46.64 -26.43
C ILE A 229 0.10 -47.97 -26.50
N GLU A 230 -1.00 -48.11 -25.76
CA GLU A 230 -1.83 -49.31 -25.77
C GLU A 230 -2.40 -49.62 -27.17
N LEU A 231 -2.79 -48.58 -27.92
CA LEU A 231 -3.25 -48.72 -29.31
C LEU A 231 -2.13 -49.16 -30.27
N LEU A 232 -0.88 -48.75 -30.03
CA LEU A 232 0.27 -49.17 -30.81
C LEU A 232 0.70 -50.61 -30.47
N GLU A 233 0.60 -51.03 -29.22
CA GLU A 233 0.94 -52.40 -28.79
C GLU A 233 -0.06 -53.47 -29.25
N LYS A 234 -1.33 -53.10 -29.50
CA LYS A 234 -2.36 -54.02 -29.99
C LYS A 234 -2.36 -54.25 -31.51
N ARG A 235 -1.38 -53.69 -32.24
CA ARG A 235 -1.23 -53.87 -33.69
C ARG A 235 -0.07 -54.80 -34.02
#